data_AF-A0A8T5R4L7-F1
#
_entry.id   AF-A0A8T5R4L7-F1
#
_cell.length_a   1.000
_cell.length_b   1.000
_cell.length_c   1.000
_cell.angle_alpha   90.00
_cell.angle_beta   90.00
_cell.angle_gamma   90.00
#
_symmetry.space_group_name_H-M   'P 1'
#
loop_
_entity.id
_entity.type
_entity.pdbx_description
1 polymer ?
#
loop_
_entity_poly.entity_id
_entity_poly.type
_entity_poly.pdbx_seq_one_letter_code
_entity_poly.pdbx_strand_id
1 'polypeptide(L)'
;MMKPLLTLEEVRNALIGRYFTFQTPYGMRLLLYADYTASGRSLKFIEKYLIKIQREYANTHTEDDVTGRHMTNLLHQAEKRIH
;
A
#
# COMPACT_ATOMS: atom_id res chain seq x y z
N MET A 1 1.90 -27.45 -1.93
CA MET A 1 1.32 -26.10 -2.15
C MET A 1 2.08 -25.11 -1.28
N MET A 2 2.62 -24.03 -1.87
CA MET A 2 3.22 -22.93 -1.08
C MET A 2 2.14 -22.28 -0.23
N LYS A 3 2.40 -22.08 1.07
CA LYS A 3 1.54 -21.25 1.92
C LYS A 3 1.54 -19.81 1.37
N PRO A 4 0.39 -19.12 1.36
CA PRO A 4 0.38 -17.72 1.00
C PRO A 4 1.21 -16.91 2.01
N LEU A 5 1.92 -15.90 1.50
CA LEU A 5 2.74 -14.98 2.30
C LEU A 5 1.92 -14.17 3.30
N LEU A 6 0.61 -14.01 3.05
CA LEU A 6 -0.35 -13.33 3.91
C LEU A 6 -1.66 -14.13 3.94
N THR A 7 -2.25 -14.23 5.12
CA THR A 7 -3.60 -14.72 5.34
C THR A 7 -4.63 -13.62 5.08
N LEU A 8 -5.88 -14.00 4.81
CA LEU A 8 -6.98 -13.04 4.67
C LEU A 8 -7.17 -12.18 5.93
N GLU A 9 -6.92 -12.75 7.10
CA GLU A 9 -7.05 -12.04 8.36
C GLU A 9 -5.96 -10.98 8.54
N GLU A 10 -4.72 -11.28 8.12
CA GLU A 10 -3.64 -10.29 8.11
C GLU A 10 -3.94 -9.12 7.16
N VAL A 11 -4.48 -9.39 5.98
CA VAL A 11 -4.90 -8.34 5.03
C VAL A 11 -6.01 -7.49 5.63
N ARG A 12 -7.03 -8.11 6.23
CA ARG A 12 -8.14 -7.39 6.88
C ARG A 12 -7.65 -6.53 8.03
N ASN A 13 -6.73 -7.03 8.86
CA ASN A 13 -6.16 -6.27 9.99
C ASN A 13 -5.25 -5.12 9.55
N ALA A 14 -4.72 -5.16 8.32
CA ALA A 14 -3.94 -4.07 7.76
C ALA A 14 -4.78 -2.94 7.15
N LEU A 15 -6.08 -3.13 6.92
CA LEU A 15 -6.95 -2.11 6.33
C LEU A 15 -6.98 -0.82 7.17
N ILE A 16 -6.58 0.28 6.55
CA ILE A 16 -6.63 1.60 7.18
C ILE A 16 -8.10 2.03 7.27
N GLY A 17 -8.55 2.32 8.49
CA GLY A 17 -9.93 2.76 8.75
C GLY A 17 -10.98 1.65 8.63
N ARG A 18 -10.62 0.37 8.86
CA ARG A 18 -11.54 -0.78 8.87
C ARG A 18 -12.78 -0.56 9.75
N TYR A 19 -12.59 0.07 10.89
CA TYR A 19 -13.65 0.35 11.88
C TYR A 19 -13.97 1.83 11.98
N PHE A 20 -13.67 2.61 10.94
CA PHE A 20 -13.99 4.03 10.94
C PHE A 20 -15.50 4.20 10.97
N THR A 21 -15.98 4.90 11.98
CA THR A 21 -17.38 5.29 12.13
C THR A 21 -17.51 6.79 11.99
N PHE A 22 -18.66 7.24 11.50
CA PHE A 22 -18.96 8.66 11.37
C PHE A 22 -20.41 8.96 11.73
N GLN A 23 -20.66 10.21 12.10
CA GLN A 23 -21.99 10.67 12.45
C GLN A 23 -22.85 10.78 11.19
N THR A 24 -24.05 10.22 11.25
CA THR A 24 -25.09 10.36 10.23
C THR A 24 -26.35 10.96 10.86
N PRO A 25 -27.36 11.36 10.07
CA PRO A 25 -28.68 11.73 10.61
C PRO A 25 -29.35 10.64 11.46
N TYR A 26 -28.92 9.38 11.30
CA TYR A 26 -29.44 8.21 12.02
C TYR A 26 -28.47 7.69 13.10
N GLY A 27 -27.58 8.54 13.61
CA GLY A 27 -26.58 8.20 14.62
C GLY A 27 -25.22 7.80 14.04
N MET A 28 -24.33 7.29 14.90
CA MET A 28 -23.02 6.78 14.49
C MET A 28 -23.17 5.51 13.64
N ARG A 29 -22.54 5.50 12.46
CA ARG A 29 -22.57 4.36 11.53
C ARG A 29 -21.16 4.00 11.10
N LEU A 30 -20.95 2.71 10.83
CA LEU A 30 -19.72 2.20 10.23
C LEU A 30 -19.65 2.62 8.76
N LEU A 31 -18.48 3.11 8.33
CA LEU A 31 -18.20 3.33 6.91
C LEU A 31 -17.98 1.98 6.22
N LEU A 32 -19.02 1.46 5.57
CA LEU A 32 -18.92 0.28 4.71
C LEU A 32 -18.38 0.67 3.34
N TYR A 33 -17.17 0.22 3.02
CA TYR A 33 -16.62 0.35 1.68
C TYR A 33 -17.02 -0.88 0.86
N ALA A 34 -17.89 -0.68 -0.13
CA ALA A 34 -18.46 -1.76 -0.94
C ALA A 34 -17.91 -1.81 -2.38
N ASP A 35 -17.03 -0.89 -2.77
CA ASP A 35 -16.53 -0.73 -4.14
C ASP A 35 -15.11 -1.28 -4.34
N TYR A 36 -14.83 -2.45 -3.75
CA TYR A 36 -13.52 -3.10 -3.88
C TYR A 36 -13.20 -3.58 -5.31
N THR A 37 -14.21 -3.64 -6.18
CA THR A 37 -14.04 -3.94 -7.61
C THR A 37 -13.40 -2.78 -8.37
N ALA A 38 -13.73 -1.53 -8.01
CA ALA A 38 -13.13 -0.35 -8.63
C ALA A 38 -11.75 -0.05 -8.06
N SER A 39 -11.58 -0.12 -6.73
CA SER A 39 -10.28 0.10 -6.10
C SER A 39 -10.15 -0.55 -4.73
N GLY A 40 -8.93 -0.97 -4.38
CA GLY A 40 -8.61 -1.42 -3.04
C GLY A 40 -8.45 -0.25 -2.06
N ARG A 41 -8.75 -0.48 -0.77
CA ARG A 41 -8.39 0.44 0.31
C ARG A 41 -6.92 0.28 0.71
N SER A 42 -6.30 1.37 1.17
CA SER A 42 -4.92 1.37 1.67
C SER A 42 -4.69 0.37 2.80
N LEU A 43 -3.52 -0.28 2.74
CA LEU A 43 -3.04 -1.23 3.75
C LEU A 43 -1.85 -0.65 4.50
N LYS A 44 -1.88 -0.74 5.83
CA LYS A 44 -0.88 -0.15 6.72
C LYS A 44 0.57 -0.56 6.39
N PHE A 45 0.79 -1.79 5.96
CA PHE A 45 2.14 -2.25 5.61
C PHE A 45 2.64 -1.68 4.27
N ILE A 46 1.73 -1.40 3.32
CA ILE A 46 2.07 -0.72 2.06
C ILE A 46 2.44 0.72 2.37
N GLU A 47 1.61 1.45 3.13
CA GLU A 47 1.89 2.84 3.48
C GLU A 47 3.19 2.99 4.29
N LYS A 48 3.45 2.08 5.22
CA LYS A 48 4.73 2.05 5.96
C LYS A 48 5.93 1.82 5.04
N TYR A 49 5.77 0.96 4.03
CA TYR A 49 6.82 0.72 3.05
C TYR A 49 7.07 1.98 2.20
N LEU A 50 6.01 2.65 1.76
CA LEU A 50 6.10 3.92 1.03
C LEU A 50 6.81 5.01 1.86
N ILE A 51 6.47 5.16 3.14
CA ILE A 51 7.17 6.08 4.05
C ILE A 51 8.65 5.72 4.19
N LYS A 52 8.98 4.42 4.24
CA LYS A 52 10.38 3.97 4.36
C LYS A 52 11.22 4.38 3.14
N ILE A 53 10.69 4.16 1.92
CA ILE A 53 11.42 4.47 0.69
C ILE A 53 11.57 5.98 0.46
N GLN A 54 10.69 6.82 1.04
CA GLN A 54 10.79 8.28 0.93
C GLN A 54 12.10 8.85 1.48
N ARG A 55 12.79 8.15 2.39
CA ARG A 55 14.10 8.56 2.91
C ARG A 55 15.20 8.60 1.84
N GLU A 56 15.05 7.77 0.80
CA GLU A 56 16.02 7.59 -0.28
C GLU A 56 15.41 8.05 -1.62
N TYR A 57 14.41 8.92 -1.56
CA TYR A 57 13.67 9.35 -2.74
C TYR A 57 14.52 10.21 -3.67
N ALA A 58 14.56 9.80 -4.94
CA ALA A 58 15.21 10.51 -6.03
C ALA A 58 14.51 10.16 -7.35
N ASN A 59 14.75 11.00 -8.36
CA ASN A 59 14.28 10.74 -9.71
C ASN A 59 14.96 9.49 -10.30
N THR A 60 14.20 8.68 -11.02
CA THR A 60 14.66 7.39 -11.58
C THR A 60 15.37 7.53 -12.93
N HIS A 61 16.16 8.58 -13.10
CA HIS A 61 16.75 8.93 -14.40
C HIS A 61 18.29 9.01 -14.37
N THR A 62 18.90 8.76 -13.22
CA THR A 62 20.34 8.79 -12.99
C THR A 62 20.72 7.77 -11.91
N GLU A 63 21.82 7.02 -12.10
CA GLU A 63 22.35 6.06 -11.10
C GLU A 63 23.68 6.54 -10.47
N ASP A 64 23.97 7.83 -10.63
CA ASP A 64 25.23 8.47 -10.27
C ASP A 64 25.38 8.66 -8.75
N ASP A 65 24.26 8.66 -8.01
CA ASP A 65 24.23 8.67 -6.55
C ASP A 65 23.45 7.47 -5.98
N VAL A 66 23.56 7.30 -4.66
CA VAL A 66 22.97 6.17 -3.93
C VAL A 66 21.44 6.16 -4.06
N THR A 67 20.80 7.32 -4.00
CA THR A 67 19.33 7.45 -4.01
C THR A 67 18.73 7.22 -5.39
N GLY A 68 19.35 7.77 -6.44
CA GLY A 68 18.96 7.58 -7.83
C GLY A 68 19.12 6.12 -8.26
N ARG A 69 20.24 5.49 -7.88
CA ARG A 69 20.44 4.04 -8.10
C ARG A 69 19.42 3.20 -7.35
N HIS A 70 19.09 3.55 -6.09
CA HIS A 70 18.11 2.79 -5.31
C HIS A 70 16.71 2.84 -5.94
N MET A 71 16.21 4.04 -6.25
CA MET A 71 14.86 4.22 -6.81
C MET A 71 14.73 3.64 -8.22
N THR A 72 15.75 3.76 -9.07
CA THR A 72 15.76 3.17 -10.41
C THR A 72 15.69 1.63 -10.34
N ASN A 73 16.42 1.02 -9.40
CA ASN A 73 16.35 -0.42 -9.18
C ASN A 73 14.98 -0.87 -8.64
N LEU A 74 14.32 -0.09 -7.78
CA LEU A 74 12.96 -0.39 -7.32
C LEU A 74 11.96 -0.33 -8.46
N LEU A 75 12.08 0.65 -9.37
CA LEU A 75 11.24 0.78 -10.56
C LEU A 75 11.39 -0.45 -11.47
N HIS A 76 12.61 -0.81 -11.86
CA HIS A 76 12.84 -1.99 -12.71
C HIS A 76 12.35 -3.30 -12.07
N GLN A 77 12.44 -3.44 -10.74
CA GLN A 77 11.88 -4.59 -10.03
C GLN A 77 10.35 -4.62 -10.08
N ALA A 78 9.69 -3.46 -10.00
CA ALA A 78 8.25 -3.37 -10.11
C ALA A 78 7.78 -3.71 -11.52
N GLU A 79 8.43 -3.18 -12.56
CA GLU A 79 8.13 -3.48 -13.97
C GLU A 79 8.22 -4.99 -14.24
N LYS A 80 9.28 -5.66 -13.78
CA LYS A 80 9.46 -7.12 -13.92
C LYS A 80 8.42 -7.97 -13.19
N ARG A 81 7.71 -7.42 -12.20
CA ARG A 81 6.67 -8.13 -11.44
C ARG A 81 5.27 -7.91 -12.01
N ILE A 82 5.06 -6.77 -12.67
CA ILE A 82 3.76 -6.40 -13.26
C ILE A 82 3.64 -6.95 -14.68
N HIS A 83 4.75 -7.01 -15.42
CA HIS A 83 4.86 -7.77 -16.67
C HIS A 83 4.89 -9.28 -16.43
#